data_AF-A0A519VFE8-F1
#
_entry.id   AF-A0A519VFE8-F1
#
_cell.length_a   1.000
_cell.length_b   1.000
_cell.length_c   1.000
_cell.angle_alpha   90.00
_cell.angle_beta   90.00
_cell.angle_gamma   90.00
#
_symmetry.space_group_name_H-M   'P 1'
#
loop_
_entity.id
_entity.type
_entity.pdbx_description
1 polymer ?
#
loop_
_entity_poly.entity_id
_entity_poly.type
_entity_poly.pdbx_seq_one_letter_code
_entity_poly.pdbx_strand_id
1 'polypeptide(L)'
;MIYGFPSDQDVKYIAEKFLGEKFIALPPSYRKDRSLDIIARKPWDDLRPSQIVLLIQCAAGNNWKQKLNDLNLTAWTKYIHFAAMPIKGFTVPVIISDETALQEHSYDAGIIIDRARLYRNTYGFDLVDPDLRTALS
;
A
#
# COMPACT_ATOMS: atom_id res chain seq x y z
N MET A 1 0.63 -2.00 -9.91
CA MET A 1 1.63 -1.87 -8.83
C MET A 1 2.31 -0.54 -9.07
N ILE A 2 2.14 0.48 -8.22
CA ILE A 2 3.05 1.62 -8.30
C ILE A 2 4.37 1.12 -7.73
N TYR A 3 5.41 1.33 -8.51
CA TYR A 3 6.77 0.96 -8.20
C TYR A 3 7.62 2.23 -8.14
N GLY A 4 8.57 2.27 -7.21
CA GLY A 4 9.42 3.43 -6.98
C GLY A 4 8.80 4.40 -5.98
N PHE A 5 9.61 4.84 -5.02
CA PHE A 5 9.48 6.13 -4.38
C PHE A 5 10.05 7.12 -5.40
N PRO A 6 9.26 7.82 -6.23
CA PRO A 6 9.82 8.87 -7.07
C PRO A 6 10.02 10.06 -6.14
N SER A 7 11.21 10.66 -6.17
CA SER A 7 11.68 11.71 -5.26
C SER A 7 10.82 12.97 -5.16
N ASP A 8 9.68 13.08 -5.85
CA ASP A 8 8.92 14.34 -5.98
C ASP A 8 7.38 14.16 -6.05
N GLN A 9 6.83 12.99 -5.69
CA GLN A 9 5.37 12.81 -5.69
C GLN A 9 4.78 13.11 -4.32
N ASP A 10 4.33 14.35 -4.13
CA ASP A 10 3.57 14.74 -2.95
C ASP A 10 2.14 14.15 -2.96
N VAL A 11 1.47 14.21 -1.81
CA VAL A 11 0.12 13.67 -1.64
C VAL A 11 -0.89 14.32 -2.60
N LYS A 12 -0.64 15.56 -3.05
CA LYS A 12 -1.51 16.23 -4.01
C LYS A 12 -1.39 15.59 -5.39
N TYR A 13 -0.18 15.32 -5.86
CA TYR A 13 0.04 14.58 -7.10
C TYR A 13 -0.63 13.20 -7.04
N ILE A 14 -0.43 12.46 -5.95
CA ILE A 14 -1.03 11.15 -5.76
C ILE A 14 -2.56 11.24 -5.84
N ALA A 15 -3.17 12.17 -5.12
CA ALA A 15 -4.61 12.35 -5.13
C ALA A 15 -5.13 12.68 -6.53
N GLU A 16 -4.65 13.78 -7.12
CA GLU A 16 -5.27 14.37 -8.30
C GLU A 16 -4.83 13.70 -9.61
N LYS A 17 -3.58 13.24 -9.70
CA LYS A 17 -2.99 12.71 -10.94
C LYS A 17 -2.96 11.20 -10.97
N PHE A 18 -2.56 10.58 -9.86
CA PHE A 18 -2.51 9.13 -9.80
C PHE A 18 -3.89 8.52 -9.54
N LEU A 19 -4.63 9.01 -8.54
CA LEU A 19 -5.94 8.46 -8.20
C LEU A 19 -7.10 9.17 -8.93
N GLY A 20 -6.94 10.42 -9.36
CA GLY A 20 -8.07 11.22 -9.86
C GLY A 20 -9.07 11.58 -8.74
N GLU A 21 -8.68 11.40 -7.47
CA GLU A 21 -9.44 11.75 -6.28
C GLU A 21 -9.14 13.21 -5.88
N LYS A 22 -9.91 13.77 -4.95
CA LYS A 22 -9.74 15.17 -4.54
C LYS A 22 -8.70 15.29 -3.41
N PHE A 23 -7.69 16.13 -3.62
CA PHE A 23 -6.75 16.53 -2.58
C PHE A 23 -7.43 17.39 -1.51
N ILE A 24 -7.09 17.16 -0.24
CA ILE A 24 -7.57 17.95 0.90
C ILE A 24 -6.44 18.78 1.50
N ALA A 25 -5.37 18.12 1.95
CA ALA A 25 -4.29 18.76 2.69
C ALA A 25 -3.02 17.89 2.69
N LEU A 26 -1.88 18.53 2.92
CA LEU A 26 -0.62 17.82 3.15
C LEU A 26 -0.58 17.25 4.58
N PRO A 27 0.06 16.09 4.79
CA PRO A 27 0.39 15.63 6.13
C PRO A 27 1.35 16.63 6.82
N PRO A 28 1.26 16.79 8.15
CA PRO A 28 2.18 17.65 8.87
C PRO A 28 3.61 17.11 8.78
N SER A 29 4.58 17.99 8.58
CA SER A 29 6.00 17.65 8.31
C SER A 29 6.69 16.80 9.39
N TYR A 30 6.22 16.86 10.64
CA TYR A 30 6.79 16.09 11.75
C TYR A 30 6.22 14.66 11.85
N ARG A 31 5.22 14.32 11.03
CA ARG A 31 4.68 12.96 10.95
C ARG A 31 5.20 12.28 9.69
N LYS A 32 5.66 11.04 9.86
CA LYS A 32 5.89 10.10 8.75
C LYS A 32 4.57 9.77 8.03
N ASP A 33 4.64 8.90 7.02
CA ASP A 33 3.55 8.48 6.14
C ASP A 33 2.49 7.57 6.79
N ARG A 34 2.28 7.66 8.11
CA ARG A 34 1.25 6.90 8.85
C ARG A 34 1.29 5.39 8.56
N SER A 35 2.51 4.87 8.41
CA SER A 35 2.78 3.46 8.10
C SER A 35 2.24 2.99 6.74
N LEU A 36 1.91 3.91 5.83
CA LEU A 36 1.60 3.58 4.45
C LEU A 36 2.89 3.49 3.65
N ASP A 37 3.07 2.39 2.93
CA ASP A 37 4.23 2.19 2.07
C ASP A 37 3.82 2.10 0.58
N ILE A 38 2.63 1.57 0.29
CA ILE A 38 2.16 1.32 -1.08
C ILE A 38 0.73 1.84 -1.26
N ILE A 39 0.50 2.56 -2.36
CA ILE A 39 -0.82 2.84 -2.90
C ILE A 39 -0.98 2.05 -4.19
N ALA A 40 -2.07 1.29 -4.30
CA ALA A 40 -2.43 0.60 -5.52
C ALA A 40 -3.85 0.97 -5.94
N ARG A 41 -4.10 0.94 -7.24
CA ARG A 41 -5.44 1.12 -7.79
C ARG A 41 -5.71 0.15 -8.92
N LYS A 42 -6.97 -0.24 -9.08
CA LYS A 42 -7.48 -0.81 -10.33
C LYS A 42 -8.33 0.27 -10.99
N PRO A 43 -7.77 1.01 -11.98
CA PRO A 43 -8.46 2.14 -12.58
C PRO A 43 -9.56 1.68 -13.54
N TRP A 44 -10.48 2.59 -13.82
CA TRP A 44 -11.36 2.53 -14.97
C TRP A 44 -10.70 3.20 -16.17
N ASP A 45 -11.13 2.83 -17.38
CA ASP A 45 -10.58 3.38 -18.63
C ASP A 45 -10.94 4.87 -18.81
N ASP A 46 -11.88 5.41 -18.02
CA ASP A 46 -12.31 6.80 -18.05
C ASP A 46 -11.54 7.72 -17.09
N LEU A 47 -10.58 7.18 -16.30
CA LEU A 47 -9.78 7.89 -15.31
C LEU A 47 -10.59 8.65 -14.25
N ARG A 48 -11.85 8.26 -14.02
CA ARG A 48 -12.71 8.89 -13.02
C ARG A 48 -12.52 8.26 -11.63
N PRO A 49 -12.92 8.98 -10.56
CA PRO A 49 -13.03 8.42 -9.20
C PRO A 49 -13.94 7.19 -9.15
N SER A 50 -14.10 6.60 -7.96
CA SER A 50 -14.93 5.39 -7.74
C SER A 50 -14.28 4.09 -8.25
N GLN A 51 -12.95 4.03 -8.18
CA GLN A 51 -12.16 2.86 -8.52
C GLN A 51 -11.75 2.09 -7.26
N ILE A 52 -11.22 0.87 -7.43
CA ILE A 52 -10.65 0.13 -6.29
C ILE A 52 -9.32 0.79 -5.93
N VAL A 53 -9.19 1.25 -4.68
CA VAL A 53 -7.95 1.77 -4.11
C VAL A 53 -7.53 0.90 -2.94
N LEU A 54 -6.26 0.51 -2.89
CA LEU A 54 -5.65 -0.19 -1.76
C LEU A 54 -4.58 0.69 -1.15
N LEU A 55 -4.61 0.79 0.19
CA LEU A 55 -3.55 1.38 0.99
C LEU A 55 -2.88 0.23 1.75
N ILE A 56 -1.58 0.03 1.51
CA ILE A 56 -0.87 -1.17 1.97
C ILE A 56 0.37 -0.78 2.77
N GLN A 57 0.49 -1.37 3.95
CA GLN A 57 1.70 -1.29 4.78
C GLN A 57 2.61 -2.49 4.51
N CYS A 58 3.91 -2.28 4.56
CA CYS A 58 4.95 -3.30 4.47
C CYS A 58 5.64 -3.48 5.83
N ALA A 59 5.87 -4.74 6.22
CA ALA A 59 6.69 -5.05 7.39
C ALA A 59 7.66 -6.19 7.09
N ALA A 60 8.97 -5.95 7.25
CA ALA A 60 10.01 -6.96 6.98
C ALA A 60 10.68 -7.54 8.24
N GLY A 61 10.27 -7.12 9.45
CA GLY A 61 10.89 -7.53 10.71
C GLY A 61 10.16 -8.64 11.45
N ASN A 62 10.85 -9.35 12.35
CA ASN A 62 10.28 -10.43 13.17
C ASN A 62 9.10 -9.97 14.06
N ASN A 63 8.99 -8.67 14.33
CA ASN A 63 7.91 -8.07 15.11
C ASN A 63 6.73 -7.57 14.24
N TRP A 64 6.59 -8.03 12.99
CA TRP A 64 5.55 -7.58 12.07
C TRP A 64 4.13 -7.70 12.63
N LYS A 65 3.85 -8.69 13.49
CA LYS A 65 2.54 -8.88 14.14
C LYS A 65 2.10 -7.68 14.98
N GLN A 66 3.06 -6.94 15.56
CA GLN A 66 2.77 -5.75 16.34
C GLN A 66 2.35 -4.55 15.47
N LYS A 67 2.53 -4.66 14.14
CA LYS A 67 2.30 -3.57 13.18
C LYS A 67 1.00 -3.69 12.40
N LEU A 68 0.22 -4.76 12.58
CA LEU A 68 -0.99 -5.04 11.79
C LEU A 68 -2.01 -3.90 11.84
N ASN A 69 -2.04 -3.17 12.96
CA ASN A 69 -2.96 -2.07 13.21
C ASN A 69 -2.39 -0.67 12.95
N ASP A 70 -1.13 -0.55 12.52
CA ASP A 70 -0.47 0.75 12.42
C ASP A 70 -1.03 1.61 11.28
N LEU A 71 -1.35 1.00 10.13
CA LEU A 71 -1.95 1.70 9.02
C LEU A 71 -3.39 2.15 9.35
N ASN A 72 -3.57 3.48 9.38
CA ASN A 72 -4.81 4.13 9.76
C ASN A 72 -5.50 4.78 8.53
N LEU A 73 -6.47 4.08 7.93
CA LEU A 73 -7.23 4.57 6.77
C LEU A 73 -7.96 5.89 7.05
N THR A 74 -8.55 6.03 8.24
CA THR A 74 -9.28 7.24 8.63
C THR A 74 -8.36 8.46 8.75
N ALA A 75 -7.07 8.28 9.00
CA ALA A 75 -6.12 9.38 8.93
C ALA A 75 -5.91 9.83 7.48
N TRP A 76 -5.90 8.90 6.53
CA TRP A 76 -5.71 9.19 5.10
C TRP A 76 -6.89 9.94 4.47
N THR A 77 -8.11 9.77 4.98
CA THR A 77 -9.27 10.57 4.54
C THR A 77 -9.16 12.06 4.88
N LYS A 78 -8.19 12.46 5.72
CA LYS A 78 -7.88 13.88 6.00
C LYS A 78 -6.99 14.52 4.94
N TYR A 79 -6.32 13.70 4.12
CA TYR A 79 -5.38 14.15 3.10
C TYR A 79 -5.97 14.01 1.69
N ILE A 80 -6.75 12.96 1.47
CA ILE A 80 -7.41 12.65 0.20
C ILE A 80 -8.90 12.39 0.47
N HIS A 81 -9.76 13.05 -0.28
CA HIS A 81 -11.19 12.77 -0.29
C HIS A 81 -11.45 11.65 -1.31
N PHE A 82 -11.54 10.43 -0.81
CA PHE A 82 -11.82 9.26 -1.65
C PHE A 82 -13.33 9.16 -1.93
N ALA A 83 -13.69 8.97 -3.20
CA ALA A 83 -15.08 8.70 -3.60
C ALA A 83 -15.63 7.38 -3.00
N ALA A 84 -14.75 6.39 -2.79
CA ALA A 84 -15.04 5.17 -2.05
C ALA A 84 -13.90 4.87 -1.07
N MET A 85 -14.22 4.35 0.12
CA MET A 85 -13.20 4.07 1.12
C MET A 85 -12.16 3.06 0.60
N PRO A 86 -10.86 3.36 0.72
CA PRO A 86 -9.81 2.43 0.31
C PRO A 86 -9.83 1.14 1.13
N ILE A 87 -9.35 0.06 0.51
CA ILE A 87 -9.17 -1.22 1.18
C ILE A 87 -7.81 -1.23 1.89
N LYS A 88 -7.80 -1.63 3.16
CA LYS A 88 -6.56 -1.84 3.92
C LYS A 88 -5.86 -3.11 3.44
N GLY A 89 -4.54 -3.05 3.30
CA GLY A 89 -3.72 -4.23 3.09
C GLY A 89 -2.42 -4.19 3.88
N PHE A 90 -1.77 -5.35 3.94
CA PHE A 90 -0.54 -5.54 4.66
C PHE A 90 0.32 -6.58 3.96
N THR A 91 1.60 -6.30 3.76
CA THR A 91 2.53 -7.24 3.15
C THR A 91 3.71 -7.55 4.06
N VAL A 92 4.10 -8.83 4.07
CA VAL A 92 5.14 -9.36 4.95
C VAL A 92 5.92 -10.46 4.22
N PRO A 93 7.27 -10.47 4.29
CA PRO A 93 8.10 -11.47 3.61
C PRO A 93 8.21 -12.78 4.41
N VAL A 94 7.17 -13.16 5.16
CA VAL A 94 7.08 -14.45 5.85
C VAL A 94 5.93 -15.27 5.30
N ILE A 95 6.01 -16.59 5.42
CA ILE A 95 4.90 -17.48 5.09
C ILE A 95 4.03 -17.59 6.35
N ILE A 96 2.74 -17.30 6.22
CA ILE A 96 1.76 -17.52 7.30
C ILE A 96 1.03 -18.81 6.95
N SER A 97 1.55 -19.94 7.43
CA SER A 97 1.05 -21.28 7.06
C SER A 97 -0.22 -21.69 7.78
N ASP A 98 -0.51 -21.09 8.94
CA ASP A 98 -1.71 -21.39 9.72
C ASP A 98 -2.89 -20.53 9.20
N GLU A 99 -3.92 -21.19 8.69
CA GLU A 99 -5.09 -20.54 8.07
C GLU A 99 -5.89 -19.73 9.08
N THR A 100 -6.04 -20.22 10.31
CA THR A 100 -6.75 -19.50 11.38
C THR A 100 -5.98 -18.26 11.77
N ALA A 101 -4.65 -18.34 11.94
CA ALA A 101 -3.82 -17.18 12.21
C ALA A 101 -3.86 -16.17 11.06
N LEU A 102 -3.85 -16.62 9.81
CA LEU A 102 -3.99 -15.75 8.64
C LEU A 102 -5.33 -15.01 8.65
N GLN A 103 -6.42 -15.71 8.95
CA GLN A 103 -7.76 -15.12 9.06
C GLN A 103 -7.82 -14.10 10.20
N GLU A 104 -7.36 -14.45 11.40
CA GLU A 104 -7.33 -13.55 12.55
C GLU A 104 -6.51 -12.28 12.26
N HIS A 105 -5.31 -12.43 11.69
CA HIS A 105 -4.49 -11.28 11.29
C HIS A 105 -5.16 -10.41 10.23
N SER A 106 -6.03 -10.97 9.39
CA SER A 106 -6.72 -10.21 8.33
C SER A 106 -7.77 -9.24 8.86
N TYR A 107 -8.34 -9.49 10.06
CA TYR A 107 -9.26 -8.55 10.69
C TYR A 107 -8.59 -7.22 11.05
N ASP A 108 -7.33 -7.29 11.47
CA ASP A 108 -6.52 -6.11 11.80
C ASP A 108 -5.90 -5.50 10.54
N ALA A 109 -5.26 -6.34 9.72
CA ALA A 109 -4.36 -5.92 8.66
C ALA A 109 -5.07 -5.68 7.31
N GLY A 110 -6.32 -6.12 7.17
CA GLY A 110 -7.03 -6.18 5.91
C GLY A 110 -6.47 -7.29 5.01
N ILE A 111 -6.33 -7.00 3.72
CA ILE A 111 -5.82 -7.98 2.76
C ILE A 111 -4.33 -8.25 3.03
N ILE A 112 -4.02 -9.47 3.47
CA ILE A 112 -2.64 -9.90 3.71
C ILE A 112 -2.00 -10.42 2.43
N ILE A 113 -0.79 -9.95 2.14
CA ILE A 113 0.05 -10.40 1.03
C ILE A 113 1.35 -10.94 1.63
N ASP A 114 1.33 -12.22 2.00
CA ASP A 114 2.46 -12.92 2.60
C ASP A 114 3.48 -13.39 1.54
N ARG A 115 4.59 -14.00 1.96
CA ARG A 115 5.67 -14.40 1.06
C ARG A 115 5.19 -15.36 -0.05
N ALA A 116 4.30 -16.29 0.26
CA ALA A 116 3.79 -17.25 -0.71
C ALA A 116 2.97 -16.53 -1.80
N ARG A 117 2.11 -15.58 -1.40
CA ARG A 117 1.33 -14.75 -2.34
C ARG A 117 2.22 -13.84 -3.16
N LEU A 118 3.22 -13.18 -2.57
CA LEU A 118 4.21 -12.38 -3.29
C LEU A 118 4.91 -13.24 -4.34
N TYR A 119 5.57 -14.32 -3.92
CA TYR A 119 6.31 -15.20 -4.80
C TYR A 119 5.46 -15.71 -5.96
N ARG A 120 4.27 -16.25 -5.70
CA ARG A 120 3.41 -16.80 -6.75
C ARG A 120 2.95 -15.75 -7.77
N ASN A 121 2.78 -14.50 -7.35
CA ASN A 121 2.29 -13.43 -8.22
C ASN A 121 3.41 -12.55 -8.81
N THR A 122 4.67 -12.81 -8.47
CA THR A 122 5.84 -12.17 -9.10
C THR A 122 6.74 -13.17 -9.82
N TYR A 123 6.58 -14.47 -9.58
CA TYR A 123 7.36 -15.51 -10.23
C TYR A 123 7.09 -15.52 -11.74
N GLY A 124 8.15 -15.36 -12.55
CA GLY A 124 8.05 -15.27 -14.00
C GLY A 124 7.74 -13.86 -14.53
N PHE A 125 7.58 -12.85 -13.66
CA PHE A 125 7.65 -11.47 -14.11
C PHE A 125 9.11 -11.08 -14.28
N ASP A 126 9.45 -10.62 -15.49
CA ASP A 126 10.71 -9.96 -15.76
C ASP A 126 10.65 -8.60 -15.05
N LEU A 127 11.10 -8.57 -13.79
CA LEU A 127 11.29 -7.33 -13.03
C LEU A 127 12.52 -6.61 -13.59
N VAL A 128 12.42 -6.18 -14.86
CA VAL A 128 13.45 -5.43 -15.56
C VAL A 128 13.27 -3.96 -15.20
N ASP A 129 13.55 -3.66 -13.93
CA ASP A 129 13.86 -2.31 -13.50
C ASP A 129 15.35 -2.29 -13.10
N PRO A 130 16.23 -1.72 -13.94
CA PRO A 130 17.66 -1.60 -13.64
C PRO A 130 17.92 -0.92 -12.28
N ASP A 131 17.03 -0.03 -11.84
CA ASP A 131 17.18 0.76 -10.61
C ASP A 131 16.95 -0.08 -9.35
N LEU A 132 16.38 -1.28 -9.48
CA LEU A 132 16.20 -2.16 -8.33
C LEU A 132 17.46 -2.82 -7.83
N ARG A 133 18.41 -3.06 -8.74
CA ARG A 133 19.68 -3.69 -8.38
C ARG A 133 20.58 -2.72 -7.62
N THR A 134 20.46 -1.43 -7.91
CA THR A 134 21.20 -0.34 -7.25
C THR A 134 20.58 0.10 -5.93
N ALA A 135 19.28 -0.11 -5.70
CA ALA A 135 18.63 0.19 -4.42
C ALA A 135 18.95 -0.81 -3.28
N LEU A 136 19.57 -1.95 -3.61
CA LEU A 136 19.94 -3.02 -2.67
C LEU A 136 21.46 -3.10 -2.40
N SER A 137 22.26 -2.20 -2.99
CA SER A 137 23.70 -2.04 -2.78
C SER A 137 24.00 -0.84 -1.90
#